data_AF-A0A4Q6BQE7-F1
#
_entry.id   AF-A0A4Q6BQE7-F1
#
_cell.length_a   1.000
_cell.length_b   1.000
_cell.length_c   1.000
_cell.angle_alpha   90.00
_cell.angle_beta   90.00
_cell.angle_gamma   90.00
#
_symmetry.space_group_name_H-M   'P 1'
#
loop_
_entity.id
_entity.type
_entity.pdbx_description
1 polymer ?
#
loop_
_entity_poly.entity_id
_entity_poly.type
_entity_poly.pdbx_seq_one_letter_code
_entity_poly.pdbx_strand_id
1 'polypeptide(L)'
;MTREFRKDITGRGASSNVTNRFSKLTYEPTPEDHDNYLEEGGPAKLKTEILTDHSKTVLTENNSPDIGFRFSVNPYRGCEHGCAYCYARPTHEYLGYSAGLDFESKIFVKEKAPELLAEALMKKSWQCEPIAMSGVTDCYQPLERTKELTRGCLEVLNRFKNPVYMIT
;
A
#
# COMPACT_ATOMS: atom_id res chain seq x y z
N MET A 1 22.53 15.70 -8.79
CA MET A 1 21.25 15.30 -9.41
C MET A 1 20.80 16.37 -10.39
N THR A 2 21.17 16.24 -11.66
CA THR A 2 20.77 17.15 -12.74
C THR A 2 19.30 16.92 -13.11
N ARG A 3 18.60 18.02 -13.41
CA ARG A 3 17.15 18.16 -13.56
C ARG A 3 16.53 17.42 -14.76
N GLU A 4 17.31 16.75 -15.60
CA GLU A 4 16.88 16.30 -16.94
C GLU A 4 16.16 14.95 -16.96
N PHE A 5 16.40 14.05 -16.01
CA PHE A 5 15.71 12.74 -15.95
C PHE A 5 14.25 12.79 -15.46
N ARG A 6 13.74 13.98 -15.08
CA ARG A 6 12.45 14.13 -14.36
C ARG A 6 11.23 14.41 -15.24
N LYS A 7 11.39 14.45 -16.56
CA LYS A 7 10.49 15.25 -17.42
C LYS A 7 9.20 14.55 -17.87
N ASP A 8 9.12 13.22 -17.81
CA ASP A 8 8.08 12.49 -18.57
C ASP A 8 7.12 11.60 -17.75
N ILE A 9 7.19 11.63 -16.41
CA ILE A 9 6.26 10.87 -15.56
C ILE A 9 4.98 11.69 -15.33
N THR A 10 3.87 11.26 -15.91
CA THR A 10 2.55 11.91 -15.80
C THR A 10 1.54 11.01 -15.09
N GLY A 11 0.57 11.62 -14.40
CA GLY A 11 -0.52 10.88 -13.72
C GLY A 11 -0.11 10.17 -12.43
N ARG A 12 1.00 10.59 -11.83
CA ARG A 12 1.63 10.02 -10.64
C ARG A 12 1.87 11.13 -9.63
N GLY A 13 1.75 10.86 -8.34
CA GLY A 13 1.89 11.90 -7.32
C GLY A 13 3.31 12.03 -6.79
N ALA A 14 4.13 10.98 -6.88
CA ALA A 14 5.57 11.12 -6.72
C ALA A 14 6.21 11.57 -8.04
N SER A 15 7.18 12.49 -7.96
CA SER A 15 7.95 12.94 -9.13
C SER A 15 9.20 12.09 -9.41
N SER A 16 9.55 11.17 -8.51
CA SER A 16 10.78 10.38 -8.59
C SER A 16 10.76 9.17 -7.66
N ASN A 17 11.60 8.17 -7.94
CA ASN A 17 11.91 7.10 -7.00
C ASN A 17 13.06 7.55 -6.10
N VAL A 18 12.76 7.81 -4.82
CA VAL A 18 13.79 8.13 -3.81
C VAL A 18 14.48 6.85 -3.36
N THR A 19 15.77 6.94 -3.04
CA THR A 19 16.50 5.80 -2.46
C THR A 19 15.84 5.36 -1.15
N ASN A 20 15.66 4.04 -1.00
CA ASN A 20 15.19 3.44 0.23
C ASN A 20 16.22 3.64 1.35
N ARG A 21 15.82 4.26 2.47
CA ARG A 21 16.71 4.60 3.60
C ARG A 21 17.38 3.41 4.29
N PHE A 22 16.83 2.21 4.13
CA PHE A 22 17.32 0.98 4.75
C PHE A 22 18.21 0.16 3.80
N SER A 23 18.28 0.54 2.51
CA SER A 23 19.17 -0.13 1.57
C SER A 23 20.63 0.22 1.84
N LYS A 24 21.50 -0.78 1.86
CA LYS A 24 22.96 -0.58 1.95
C LYS A 24 23.58 -0.15 0.63
N LEU A 25 22.95 -0.54 -0.48
CA LEU A 25 23.42 -0.26 -1.83
C LEU A 25 22.47 0.73 -2.48
N THR A 26 23.04 1.77 -3.06
CA THR A 26 22.32 2.75 -3.86
C THR A 26 22.87 2.68 -5.28
N TYR A 27 21.96 2.70 -6.24
CA TYR A 27 22.30 2.83 -7.64
C TYR A 27 22.17 4.31 -8.03
N GLU A 28 23.25 4.86 -8.58
CA GLU A 28 23.22 6.19 -9.18
C GLU A 28 23.16 6.02 -10.70
N PRO A 29 22.02 6.37 -11.34
CA PRO A 29 21.89 6.24 -12.78
C PRO A 29 22.84 7.22 -13.48
N THR A 30 23.53 6.70 -14.49
CA THR A 30 24.35 7.44 -15.44
C THR A 30 23.54 7.77 -16.70
N PRO A 31 23.97 8.74 -17.53
CA PRO A 31 23.29 9.04 -18.80
C PRO A 31 23.22 7.85 -19.78
N GLU A 32 24.09 6.86 -19.61
CA GLU A 32 24.11 5.63 -20.43
C GLU A 32 23.13 4.56 -19.91
N ASP A 33 22.69 4.69 -18.66
CA ASP A 33 21.71 3.80 -18.08
C ASP A 33 20.33 4.14 -18.65
N HIS A 34 19.88 3.32 -19.61
CA HIS A 34 18.48 3.29 -20.00
C HIS A 34 17.66 2.88 -18.79
N ASP A 35 16.99 3.86 -18.18
CA ASP A 35 16.05 3.59 -17.11
C ASP A 35 14.99 2.64 -17.69
N ASN A 36 14.86 1.42 -17.14
CA ASN A 36 13.91 0.39 -17.60
C ASN A 36 12.43 0.85 -17.55
N TYR A 37 12.19 2.10 -17.13
CA TYR A 37 10.91 2.77 -17.15
C TYR A 37 10.61 3.49 -18.47
N LEU A 38 11.57 3.67 -19.38
CA LEU A 38 11.42 4.45 -20.61
C LEU A 38 11.60 3.55 -21.85
N GLU A 39 10.49 3.11 -22.44
CA GLU A 39 10.51 2.55 -23.81
C GLU A 39 10.80 3.68 -24.82
N GLU A 40 11.64 3.41 -25.82
CA GLU A 40 11.91 4.34 -26.92
C GLU A 40 10.61 4.64 -27.70
N GLY A 41 10.14 5.89 -27.65
CA GLY A 41 9.08 6.37 -28.55
C GLY A 41 7.89 7.11 -27.92
N GLY A 42 7.87 7.37 -26.61
CA GLY A 42 6.86 8.23 -25.95
C GLY A 42 7.04 8.30 -24.43
N PRO A 43 6.30 9.15 -23.70
CA PRO A 43 6.35 9.15 -22.24
C PRO A 43 5.80 7.82 -21.74
N ALA A 44 6.69 6.93 -21.34
CA ALA A 44 6.32 5.62 -20.84
C ALA A 44 5.47 5.78 -19.58
N LYS A 45 4.20 5.37 -19.67
CA LYS A 45 3.31 5.37 -18.51
C LYS A 45 3.77 4.26 -17.58
N LEU A 46 4.33 4.63 -16.43
CA LEU A 46 4.64 3.70 -15.36
C LEU A 46 3.40 2.87 -15.02
N LYS A 47 3.43 1.57 -15.30
CA LYS A 47 2.30 0.66 -15.05
C LYS A 47 2.28 0.26 -13.59
N THR A 48 1.08 0.06 -13.04
CA THR A 48 0.90 -0.52 -11.71
C THR A 48 1.15 -2.03 -11.79
N GLU A 49 2.11 -2.52 -11.02
CA GLU A 49 2.43 -3.93 -10.79
C GLU A 49 1.71 -4.42 -9.53
N ILE A 50 1.08 -5.58 -9.63
CA ILE A 50 0.36 -6.23 -8.52
C ILE A 50 1.22 -7.35 -7.98
N LEU A 51 1.53 -7.28 -6.69
CA LEU A 51 2.37 -8.24 -5.98
C LEU A 51 1.56 -8.98 -4.92
N THR A 52 1.82 -10.26 -4.71
CA THR A 52 1.13 -11.03 -3.66
C THR A 52 1.76 -10.76 -2.30
N ASP A 53 0.94 -10.44 -1.29
CA ASP A 53 1.35 -10.38 0.12
C ASP A 53 1.02 -11.71 0.81
N HIS A 54 2.06 -12.44 1.22
CA HIS A 54 1.96 -13.72 1.91
C HIS A 54 1.82 -13.61 3.44
N SER A 55 1.43 -12.44 3.96
CA SER A 55 1.17 -12.22 5.39
C SER A 55 0.24 -13.31 5.95
N LYS A 56 0.58 -13.83 7.14
CA LYS A 56 -0.21 -14.84 7.86
C LYS A 56 -1.20 -14.25 8.86
N THR A 57 -1.22 -12.93 8.97
CA THR A 57 -2.15 -12.15 9.79
C THR A 57 -2.55 -10.89 9.04
N VAL A 58 -3.71 -10.33 9.38
CA VAL A 58 -4.26 -9.13 8.72
C VAL A 58 -4.61 -8.01 9.70
N LEU A 59 -4.94 -8.34 10.96
CA LEU A 59 -5.12 -7.34 12.00
C LEU A 59 -3.76 -6.83 12.50
N THR A 60 -3.62 -5.52 12.52
CA THR A 60 -2.47 -4.81 13.07
C THR A 60 -2.93 -4.03 14.29
N GLU A 61 -2.20 -4.17 15.39
CA GLU A 61 -2.41 -3.40 16.62
C GLU A 61 -1.43 -2.23 16.67
N ASN A 62 -1.89 -1.10 17.19
CA ASN A 62 -1.05 0.04 17.54
C ASN A 62 -1.47 0.60 18.91
N ASN A 63 -0.51 1.20 19.61
CA ASN A 63 -0.69 1.78 20.95
C ASN A 63 -0.26 3.25 20.98
N SER A 64 -0.32 3.94 19.84
CA SER A 64 0.06 5.35 19.75
C SER A 64 -0.98 6.22 20.47
N PRO A 65 -0.56 7.16 21.34
CA PRO A 65 -1.49 8.09 21.97
C PRO A 65 -2.12 9.07 20.96
N ASP A 66 -1.51 9.23 19.79
CA ASP A 66 -1.94 10.17 18.74
C ASP A 66 -2.98 9.59 17.77
N ILE A 67 -3.23 8.28 17.83
CA ILE A 67 -4.12 7.57 16.91
C ILE A 67 -5.36 7.11 17.68
N GLY A 68 -6.53 7.59 17.26
CA GLY A 68 -7.81 7.29 17.92
C GLY A 68 -8.29 5.83 17.81
N PHE A 69 -7.43 4.93 17.32
CA PHE A 69 -7.75 3.53 17.15
C PHE A 69 -6.61 2.60 17.53
N ARG A 70 -6.99 1.41 18.00
CA ARG A 70 -6.05 0.36 18.37
C ARG A 70 -5.83 -0.67 17.26
N PHE A 71 -6.90 -1.14 16.61
CA PHE A 71 -6.81 -2.17 15.57
C PHE A 71 -7.09 -1.61 14.18
N SER A 72 -6.33 -2.09 13.20
CA SER A 72 -6.57 -1.80 11.79
C SER A 72 -6.45 -3.05 10.93
N VAL A 73 -7.14 -3.03 9.78
CA VAL A 73 -7.04 -4.04 8.73
C VAL A 73 -6.86 -3.34 7.39
N ASN A 74 -5.85 -3.76 6.64
CA ASN A 74 -5.51 -3.18 5.34
C ASN A 74 -5.34 -4.32 4.33
N PRO A 75 -6.27 -4.51 3.37
CA PRO A 75 -6.17 -5.56 2.36
C PRO A 75 -5.01 -5.36 1.38
N TYR A 76 -4.53 -4.12 1.27
CA TYR A 76 -3.48 -3.71 0.34
C TYR A 76 -2.29 -3.08 1.09
N ARG A 77 -1.11 -3.08 0.46
CA ARG A 77 -0.01 -2.16 0.81
C ARG A 77 0.40 -1.37 -0.42
N GLY A 78 0.60 -0.06 -0.26
CA GLY A 78 0.69 0.87 -1.38
C GLY A 78 -0.69 1.38 -1.77
N CYS A 79 -0.75 2.45 -2.56
CA CYS A 79 -2.01 3.05 -2.97
C CYS A 79 -1.92 3.69 -4.36
N GLU A 80 -2.76 3.27 -5.29
CA GLU A 80 -2.83 3.81 -6.65
C GLU A 80 -3.23 5.28 -6.72
N HIS A 81 -3.90 5.83 -5.69
CA HIS A 81 -4.19 7.26 -5.61
C HIS A 81 -2.92 8.12 -5.57
N GLY A 82 -1.83 7.57 -5.04
CA GLY A 82 -0.51 8.19 -5.13
C GLY A 82 -0.40 9.58 -4.53
N CYS A 83 -1.18 9.96 -3.51
CA CYS A 83 -1.10 11.31 -2.94
C CYS A 83 0.36 11.66 -2.55
N ALA A 84 0.90 12.77 -3.09
CA ALA A 84 2.29 13.16 -2.89
C ALA A 84 2.66 13.34 -1.40
N TYR A 85 1.68 13.78 -0.61
CA TYR A 85 1.77 14.05 0.83
C TYR A 85 1.38 12.84 1.72
N CYS A 86 1.18 11.66 1.14
CA CYS A 86 0.71 10.49 1.90
C CYS A 86 1.75 10.06 2.95
N TYR A 87 1.35 10.07 4.22
CA TYR A 87 2.21 9.65 5.33
C TYR A 87 2.56 8.16 5.29
N ALA A 88 1.81 7.34 4.54
CA ALA A 88 2.04 5.90 4.46
C ALA A 88 3.17 5.52 3.48
N ARG A 89 3.65 6.46 2.65
CA ARG A 89 4.73 6.23 1.69
C ARG A 89 5.98 5.57 2.27
N PRO A 90 6.50 5.99 3.44
CA PRO A 90 7.66 5.36 4.07
C PRO A 90 7.46 3.89 4.45
N THR A 91 6.21 3.40 4.53
CA THR A 91 5.96 1.98 4.86
C THR A 91 6.47 1.03 3.79
N HIS A 92 6.55 1.48 2.53
CA HIS A 92 7.13 0.71 1.42
C HIS A 92 8.64 0.50 1.56
N GLU A 93 9.34 1.36 2.30
CA GLU A 93 10.77 1.20 2.52
C GLU A 93 11.09 -0.04 3.35
N TYR A 94 10.20 -0.44 4.27
CA TYR A 94 10.32 -1.70 5.01
C TYR A 94 10.12 -2.94 4.15
N LEU A 95 9.55 -2.78 2.96
CA LEU A 95 9.39 -3.83 1.96
C LEU A 95 10.56 -3.89 0.97
N GLY A 96 11.56 -3.02 1.12
CA GLY A 96 12.70 -2.92 0.21
C GLY A 96 12.45 -2.02 -1.01
N TYR A 97 11.32 -1.32 -1.06
CA TYR A 97 10.94 -0.45 -2.18
C TYR A 97 11.14 1.03 -1.85
N SER A 98 11.03 1.90 -2.84
CA SER A 98 11.03 3.34 -2.63
C SER A 98 9.72 3.85 -2.00
N ALA A 99 9.82 4.91 -1.20
CA ALA A 99 8.67 5.71 -0.78
C ALA A 99 8.09 6.60 -1.90
N GLY A 100 8.79 6.69 -3.04
CA GLY A 100 8.41 7.49 -4.19
C GLY A 100 7.42 6.77 -5.10
N LEU A 101 7.84 6.49 -6.33
CA LEU A 101 6.99 5.90 -7.36
C LEU A 101 6.58 4.46 -7.02
N ASP A 102 7.42 3.69 -6.33
CA ASP A 102 7.09 2.30 -5.99
C ASP A 102 5.86 2.20 -5.09
N PHE A 103 5.60 3.17 -4.20
CA PHE A 103 4.41 3.17 -3.33
C PHE A 103 3.08 3.13 -4.11
N GLU A 104 3.03 3.82 -5.25
CA GLU A 104 1.82 3.99 -6.07
C GLU A 104 1.81 3.14 -7.34
N SER A 105 2.92 2.46 -7.63
CA SER A 105 3.07 1.57 -8.78
C SER A 105 3.33 0.11 -8.42
N LYS A 106 3.69 -0.22 -7.18
CA LYS A 106 3.88 -1.60 -6.72
C LYS A 106 2.94 -1.89 -5.56
N ILE A 107 1.79 -2.45 -5.88
CA ILE A 107 0.69 -2.67 -4.94
C ILE A 107 0.71 -4.12 -4.47
N PHE A 108 0.89 -4.31 -3.17
CA PHE A 108 0.82 -5.61 -2.53
C PHE A 108 -0.62 -5.94 -2.16
N VAL A 109 -1.07 -7.14 -2.50
CA VAL A 109 -2.43 -7.62 -2.29
C VAL A 109 -2.40 -8.79 -1.32
N LYS A 110 -3.07 -8.62 -0.17
CA LYS A 110 -3.32 -9.70 0.79
C LYS A 110 -4.55 -10.48 0.35
N GLU A 111 -4.40 -11.39 -0.60
CA GLU A 111 -5.53 -12.13 -1.19
C GLU A 111 -6.34 -12.90 -0.15
N LYS A 112 -5.72 -13.31 0.96
CA LYS A 112 -6.38 -14.00 2.07
C LYS A 112 -6.91 -13.07 3.18
N ALA A 113 -7.03 -11.76 2.92
CA ALA A 113 -7.41 -10.79 3.95
C ALA A 113 -8.76 -11.10 4.63
N PRO A 114 -9.84 -11.46 3.90
CA PRO A 114 -11.11 -11.83 4.53
C PRO A 114 -11.00 -13.08 5.42
N GLU A 115 -10.31 -14.12 4.96
CA GLU A 115 -10.12 -15.38 5.68
C GLU A 115 -9.31 -15.17 6.96
N LEU A 116 -8.17 -14.47 6.84
CA LEU A 116 -7.31 -14.15 7.98
C LEU A 116 -8.02 -13.24 8.98
N LEU A 117 -8.90 -12.35 8.52
CA LEU A 117 -9.73 -11.53 9.40
C LEU A 117 -10.72 -12.40 10.17
N ALA A 118 -11.43 -13.31 9.49
CA ALA A 118 -12.35 -14.23 10.13
C ALA A 118 -11.64 -15.11 11.17
N GLU A 119 -10.46 -15.66 10.83
CA GLU A 119 -9.61 -16.41 11.76
C GLU A 119 -9.24 -15.61 12.99
N ALA A 120 -8.94 -14.32 12.83
CA ALA A 120 -8.59 -13.46 13.95
C ALA A 120 -9.80 -13.16 14.86
N LEU A 121 -10.98 -12.91 14.29
CA LEU A 121 -12.22 -12.64 15.04
C LEU A 121 -12.78 -13.90 15.74
N MET A 122 -12.44 -15.11 15.27
CA MET A 122 -12.82 -16.38 15.93
C MET A 122 -12.01 -16.70 17.18
N LYS A 123 -10.89 -16.02 17.42
CA LYS A 123 -10.05 -16.29 18.59
C LYS A 123 -10.82 -15.92 19.87
N LYS A 124 -10.78 -16.81 20.87
CA LYS A 124 -11.35 -16.54 22.21
C LYS A 124 -10.78 -15.29 22.89
N SER A 125 -9.58 -14.87 22.51
CA SER A 125 -8.92 -13.67 23.01
C SER A 125 -9.42 -12.38 22.35
N TRP A 126 -10.15 -12.46 21.23
CA TRP A 126 -10.67 -11.29 20.55
C TRP A 126 -11.72 -10.61 21.42
N GLN A 127 -11.48 -9.34 21.74
CA GLN A 127 -12.45 -8.46 22.36
C GLN A 127 -13.00 -7.60 21.23
N CYS A 128 -14.33 -7.55 21.08
CA CYS A 128 -15.03 -6.90 19.95
C CYS A 128 -14.78 -5.38 19.92
N GLU A 129 -13.59 -5.00 19.46
CA GLU A 129 -13.11 -3.62 19.40
C GLU A 129 -13.29 -3.04 17.99
N PRO A 130 -13.50 -1.72 17.84
CA PRO A 130 -13.57 -1.07 16.54
C PRO A 130 -12.29 -1.25 15.72
N ILE A 131 -12.46 -1.67 14.45
CA ILE A 131 -11.36 -1.87 13.51
C ILE A 131 -11.33 -0.72 12.49
N ALA A 132 -10.15 -0.13 12.28
CA ALA A 132 -9.90 0.83 11.19
C ALA A 132 -9.73 0.10 9.87
N MET A 133 -10.30 0.63 8.81
CA MET A 133 -9.87 0.36 7.43
C MET A 133 -9.24 1.60 6.82
N SER A 134 -8.32 1.38 5.88
CA SER A 134 -7.55 2.42 5.20
C SER A 134 -6.57 3.19 6.10
N GLY A 135 -5.87 2.48 6.97
CA GLY A 135 -4.89 3.09 7.87
C GLY A 135 -3.55 3.42 7.22
N VAL A 136 -3.11 2.67 6.21
CA VAL A 136 -1.82 2.90 5.50
C VAL A 136 -1.92 2.68 3.98
N THR A 137 -3.16 2.63 3.50
CA THR A 137 -3.55 2.45 2.09
C THR A 137 -4.98 2.94 1.96
N ASP A 138 -5.48 3.07 0.75
CA ASP A 138 -6.91 3.22 0.50
C ASP A 138 -7.51 1.85 0.18
N CYS A 139 -8.52 1.43 0.96
CA CYS A 139 -9.17 0.14 0.77
C CYS A 139 -10.10 0.08 -0.46
N TYR A 140 -10.52 1.22 -1.01
CA TYR A 140 -11.31 1.36 -2.23
C TYR A 140 -10.51 1.99 -3.39
N GLN A 141 -9.18 1.90 -3.36
CA GLN A 141 -8.34 2.23 -4.52
C GLN A 141 -8.81 1.49 -5.79
N PRO A 142 -8.51 1.98 -7.01
CA PRO A 142 -8.97 1.41 -8.28
C PRO A 142 -8.91 -0.13 -8.39
N LEU A 143 -7.86 -0.76 -7.85
CA LEU A 143 -7.69 -2.21 -7.79
C LEU A 143 -8.84 -2.97 -7.09
N GLU A 144 -9.50 -2.35 -6.09
CA GLU A 144 -10.63 -2.97 -5.37
C GLU A 144 -11.80 -3.30 -6.30
N ARG A 145 -11.96 -2.58 -7.43
CA ARG A 145 -13.00 -2.85 -8.44
C ARG A 145 -12.96 -4.29 -8.95
N THR A 146 -11.78 -4.91 -8.98
CA THR A 146 -11.60 -6.29 -9.47
C THR A 146 -11.24 -7.28 -8.37
N LYS A 147 -10.58 -6.83 -7.29
CA LYS A 147 -10.13 -7.69 -6.21
C LYS A 147 -11.21 -7.97 -5.14
N GLU A 148 -12.11 -7.03 -4.91
CA GLU A 148 -13.23 -7.16 -3.94
C GLU A 148 -12.82 -7.62 -2.52
N LEU A 149 -11.58 -7.34 -2.10
CA LEU A 149 -11.06 -7.79 -0.80
C LEU A 149 -11.60 -6.95 0.34
N THR A 150 -11.78 -5.65 0.12
CA THR A 150 -12.46 -4.78 1.09
C THR A 150 -13.89 -5.21 1.28
N ARG A 151 -14.61 -5.52 0.18
CA ARG A 151 -15.95 -6.12 0.24
C ARG A 151 -15.94 -7.39 1.10
N GLY A 152 -15.04 -8.34 0.83
CA GLY A 152 -14.94 -9.58 1.60
C GLY A 152 -14.64 -9.34 3.09
N CYS A 153 -13.76 -8.40 3.42
CA CYS A 153 -13.49 -8.02 4.81
C CYS A 153 -14.75 -7.44 5.49
N LEU A 154 -15.51 -6.58 4.80
CA LEU A 154 -16.74 -5.99 5.34
C LEU A 154 -17.83 -7.04 5.56
N GLU A 155 -17.96 -8.04 4.69
CA GLU A 155 -18.86 -9.18 4.87
C GLU A 155 -18.52 -9.97 6.13
N VAL A 156 -17.23 -10.23 6.36
CA VAL A 156 -16.74 -10.86 7.58
C VAL A 156 -17.08 -10.01 8.81
N LEU A 157 -16.77 -8.72 8.81
CA LEU A 157 -17.06 -7.81 9.91
C LEU A 157 -18.56 -7.77 10.24
N ASN A 158 -19.42 -7.70 9.22
CA ASN A 158 -20.87 -7.75 9.38
C ASN A 158 -21.35 -9.10 9.96
N ARG A 159 -20.76 -10.22 9.54
CA ARG A 159 -21.07 -11.56 10.08
C ARG A 159 -20.77 -11.65 11.58
N PHE A 160 -19.64 -11.09 12.01
CA PHE A 160 -19.25 -11.07 13.43
C PHE A 160 -19.84 -9.89 14.21
N LYS A 161 -20.60 -8.99 13.55
CA LYS A 161 -21.11 -7.74 14.14
C LYS A 161 -20.00 -6.90 14.78
N ASN A 162 -18.79 -6.94 14.20
CA ASN A 162 -17.66 -6.19 14.69
C ASN A 162 -17.72 -4.74 14.14
N PRO A 163 -17.61 -3.71 14.99
CA PRO A 163 -17.63 -2.33 14.53
C PRO A 163 -16.42 -2.01 13.64
N VAL A 164 -16.65 -1.17 12.64
CA VAL A 164 -15.64 -0.71 11.67
C VAL A 164 -15.86 0.76 11.33
N TYR A 165 -14.76 1.50 11.15
CA TYR A 165 -14.76 2.82 10.52
C TYR A 165 -13.70 2.82 9.43
N MET A 166 -13.89 3.68 8.45
CA MET A 166 -13.16 3.64 7.20
C MET A 166 -13.03 5.04 6.61
N ILE A 167 -11.89 5.28 5.98
CA ILE A 167 -11.58 6.52 5.25
C ILE A 167 -11.21 6.12 3.82
N THR A 168 -11.65 6.88 2.83
CA THR A 168 -11.30 6.72 1.41
C THR A 168 -11.39 8.08 0.73
#